data_AF-A0A967D442-F1
#
_entry.id   AF-A0A967D442-F1
#
_cell.length_a   1.000
_cell.length_b   1.000
_cell.length_c   1.000
_cell.angle_alpha   90.00
_cell.angle_beta   90.00
_cell.angle_gamma   90.00
#
_symmetry.space_group_name_H-M   'P 1'
#
loop_
_entity.id
_entity.type
_entity.pdbx_description
1 polymer ?
#
loop_
_entity_poly.entity_id
_entity_poly.type
_entity_poly.pdbx_seq_one_letter_code
_entity_poly.pdbx_strand_id
1 'polypeptide(L)'
;MSDAELQRVEAALDALLADNDPSTQRYEEFRGHQFDQGLAWVMYPEGHGGLGVRPQLQKVVNQRLHEAGAPPMDASMFFIALAGPTILTHGS
;
A
#
# COMPACT_ATOMS: atom_id res chain seq x y z
N MET A 1 -23.56 -9.07 5.02
CA MET A 1 -23.03 -8.43 3.81
C MET A 1 -21.53 -8.67 3.82
N SER A 2 -20.99 -9.33 2.79
CA SER A 2 -19.55 -9.47 2.64
C SER A 2 -18.92 -8.09 2.50
N ASP A 3 -17.74 -7.95 3.08
CA ASP A 3 -16.99 -6.71 3.04
C ASP A 3 -16.18 -6.66 1.73
N ALA A 4 -16.82 -6.18 0.66
CA ALA A 4 -16.24 -6.18 -0.68
C ALA A 4 -14.94 -5.36 -0.79
N GLU A 5 -14.81 -4.28 -0.01
CA GLU A 5 -13.57 -3.49 0.05
C GLU A 5 -12.43 -4.26 0.71
N LEU A 6 -12.73 -5.02 1.78
CA LEU A 6 -11.73 -5.89 2.41
C LEU A 6 -11.26 -6.98 1.44
N GLN A 7 -12.19 -7.64 0.75
CA GLN A 7 -11.87 -8.66 -0.25
C GLN A 7 -10.98 -8.10 -1.37
N ARG A 8 -11.23 -6.85 -1.78
CA ARG A 8 -10.40 -6.17 -2.77
C ARG A 8 -8.96 -5.96 -2.28
N VAL A 9 -8.79 -5.54 -1.03
CA VAL A 9 -7.47 -5.36 -0.40
C VAL A 9 -6.74 -6.69 -0.24
N GLU A 10 -7.43 -7.74 0.20
CA GLU A 10 -6.86 -9.08 0.33
C GLU A 10 -6.40 -9.64 -1.02
N ALA A 11 -7.22 -9.50 -2.07
CA ALA A 11 -6.84 -9.94 -3.41
C ALA A 11 -5.60 -9.21 -3.96
N ALA A 12 -5.49 -7.89 -3.71
CA ALA A 12 -4.31 -7.12 -4.10
C ALA A 12 -3.06 -7.53 -3.30
N LEU A 13 -3.20 -7.85 -2.00
CA LEU A 13 -2.12 -8.36 -1.17
C LEU A 13 -1.64 -9.73 -1.66
N ASP A 14 -2.57 -10.62 -1.99
CA ASP A 14 -2.26 -11.94 -2.51
C ASP A 14 -1.52 -11.82 -3.85
N ALA A 15 -1.98 -10.93 -4.75
CA ALA A 15 -1.30 -10.66 -6.02
C ALA A 15 0.11 -10.07 -5.83
N LEU A 16 0.28 -9.12 -4.92
CA LEU A 16 1.58 -8.54 -4.60
C LEU A 16 2.55 -9.63 -4.11
N LEU A 17 2.15 -10.40 -3.10
CA LEU A 17 3.03 -11.36 -2.42
C LEU A 17 3.26 -12.66 -3.22
N ALA A 18 2.42 -12.96 -4.22
CA ALA A 18 2.63 -14.11 -5.10
C ALA A 18 3.90 -13.96 -5.95
N ASP A 19 4.17 -12.74 -6.44
CA ASP A 19 5.26 -12.47 -7.37
C ASP A 19 6.44 -11.72 -6.72
N ASN A 20 6.27 -11.21 -5.50
CA ASN A 20 7.23 -10.31 -4.84
C ASN A 20 7.50 -10.77 -3.41
N ASP A 21 8.72 -11.23 -3.14
CA ASP A 21 9.18 -11.58 -1.80
C ASP A 21 9.88 -10.37 -1.15
N PRO A 22 9.25 -9.73 -0.15
CA PRO A 22 9.81 -8.54 0.50
C PRO A 22 11.07 -8.81 1.32
N SER A 23 11.40 -10.07 1.61
CA SER A 23 12.59 -10.43 2.38
C SER A 23 13.85 -10.53 1.52
N THR A 24 13.70 -10.68 0.20
CA THR A 24 14.80 -10.86 -0.75
C THR A 24 14.95 -9.69 -1.72
N GLN A 25 13.88 -8.93 -1.97
CA GLN A 25 13.93 -7.74 -2.81
C GLN A 25 14.50 -6.52 -2.10
N ARG A 26 15.04 -5.58 -2.89
CA ARG A 26 15.45 -4.27 -2.36
C ARG A 26 14.22 -3.49 -1.90
N TYR A 27 14.43 -2.68 -0.87
CA TYR A 27 13.38 -1.88 -0.25
C TYR A 27 12.57 -1.07 -1.28
N GLU A 28 13.24 -0.29 -2.12
CA GLU A 28 12.60 0.60 -3.08
C GLU A 28 11.83 -0.17 -4.17
N GLU A 29 12.34 -1.33 -4.55
CA GLU A 29 11.74 -2.18 -5.59
C GLU A 29 10.43 -2.79 -5.10
N PHE A 30 10.44 -3.40 -3.91
CA PHE A 30 9.22 -3.93 -3.30
C PHE A 30 8.18 -2.83 -3.06
N ARG A 31 8.61 -1.64 -2.64
CA ARG A 31 7.72 -0.49 -2.43
C ARG A 31 7.14 0.06 -3.73
N GLY A 32 7.87 -0.05 -4.84
CA GLY A 32 7.35 0.20 -6.18
C GLY A 32 6.21 -0.75 -6.52
N HIS A 33 6.41 -2.06 -6.35
CA HIS A 33 5.36 -3.06 -6.58
C HIS A 33 4.14 -2.86 -5.66
N GLN A 34 4.37 -2.51 -4.39
CA GLN A 34 3.30 -2.15 -3.46
C GLN A 34 2.47 -0.96 -3.96
N PHE A 35 3.14 0.06 -4.50
CA PHE A 35 2.47 1.22 -5.10
C PHE A 35 1.66 0.80 -6.34
N ASP A 36 2.23 0.04 -7.25
CA ASP A 36 1.57 -0.41 -8.47
C ASP A 36 0.32 -1.27 -8.19
N GLN A 37 0.34 -2.04 -7.10
CA GLN A 37 -0.81 -2.83 -6.62
C GLN A 37 -1.85 -2.02 -5.84
N GLY A 38 -1.66 -0.70 -5.67
CA GLY A 38 -2.60 0.16 -4.97
C GLY A 38 -2.55 0.04 -3.43
N LEU A 39 -1.45 -0.50 -2.89
CA LEU A 39 -1.32 -0.82 -1.46
C LEU A 39 -0.43 0.16 -0.70
N ALA A 40 0.03 1.25 -1.33
CA ALA A 40 0.82 2.28 -0.65
C ALA A 40 -0.05 3.08 0.34
N TRP A 41 -1.19 3.60 -0.14
CA TRP A 41 -2.24 4.21 0.66
C TRP A 41 -3.61 3.84 0.11
N VAL A 42 -4.29 2.89 0.75
CA VAL A 42 -5.49 2.25 0.18
C VAL A 42 -6.64 3.22 -0.14
N MET A 43 -6.70 4.35 0.55
CA MET A 43 -7.73 5.38 0.31
C MET A 43 -7.45 6.29 -0.89
N TYR A 44 -6.23 6.27 -1.44
CA TYR A 44 -5.94 7.05 -2.63
C TYR A 44 -6.59 6.40 -3.86
N PRO A 45 -6.85 7.18 -4.93
CA PRO A 45 -7.36 6.63 -6.17
C PRO A 45 -6.43 5.56 -6.77
N GLU A 46 -7.02 4.70 -7.61
CA GLU A 46 -6.27 3.81 -8.48
C GLU A 46 -5.30 4.60 -9.38
N GLY A 47 -4.15 4.01 -9.67
CA GLY A 47 -3.04 4.68 -10.39
C GLY A 47 -2.22 5.66 -9.55
N HIS A 48 -2.63 5.95 -8.31
CA HIS A 48 -1.91 6.84 -7.37
C HIS A 48 -1.48 6.10 -6.10
N GLY A 49 -1.27 4.79 -6.18
CA GLY A 49 -0.84 3.98 -5.05
C GLY A 49 -1.95 3.56 -4.10
N GLY A 50 -3.23 3.73 -4.48
CA GLY A 50 -4.39 3.33 -3.70
C GLY A 50 -5.42 2.51 -4.48
N LEU A 51 -6.45 2.04 -3.78
CA LEU A 51 -7.57 1.25 -4.32
C LEU A 51 -8.92 2.00 -4.21
N GLY A 52 -8.90 3.24 -3.71
CA GLY A 52 -10.09 4.05 -3.47
C GLY A 52 -11.01 3.51 -2.36
N VAL A 53 -10.48 2.72 -1.42
CA VAL A 53 -11.26 2.08 -0.36
C VAL A 53 -11.13 2.82 0.98
N ARG A 54 -11.96 2.47 1.96
CA ARG A 54 -11.93 3.11 3.28
C ARG A 54 -10.54 3.04 3.97
N PRO A 55 -10.05 4.15 4.59
CA PRO A 55 -8.74 4.24 5.24
C PRO A 55 -8.43 3.18 6.30
N GLN A 56 -9.45 2.68 7.00
CA GLN A 56 -9.30 1.70 8.09
C GLN A 56 -8.68 0.39 7.61
N LEU A 57 -8.80 0.09 6.30
CA LEU A 57 -8.22 -1.10 5.70
C LEU A 57 -6.70 -1.02 5.52
N GLN A 58 -6.07 0.16 5.67
CA GLN A 58 -4.61 0.28 5.68
C GLN A 58 -3.98 -0.59 6.78
N LYS A 59 -4.70 -0.80 7.89
CA LYS A 59 -4.24 -1.69 8.97
C LYS A 59 -4.03 -3.13 8.48
N VAL A 60 -4.91 -3.63 7.61
CA VAL A 60 -4.82 -4.99 7.05
C VAL A 60 -3.57 -5.13 6.19
N VAL A 61 -3.32 -4.15 5.33
CA VAL A 61 -2.11 -4.09 4.50
C VAL A 61 -0.86 -4.10 5.36
N ASN A 62 -0.77 -3.19 6.33
CA ASN A 62 0.41 -3.08 7.20
C ASN A 62 0.65 -4.39 7.99
N GLN A 63 -0.41 -5.03 8.48
CA GLN A 63 -0.31 -6.30 9.21
C GLN A 63 0.20 -7.42 8.30
N ARG A 64 -0.43 -7.63 7.15
CA ARG A 64 -0.08 -8.73 6.22
C ARG A 64 1.32 -8.57 5.65
N LEU A 65 1.73 -7.35 5.31
CA LEU A 65 3.10 -7.08 4.85
C LEU A 65 4.13 -7.31 5.95
N HIS A 66 3.84 -6.91 7.19
CA HIS A 66 4.71 -7.20 8.32
C HIS A 66 4.87 -8.70 8.57
N GLU A 67 3.76 -9.45 8.54
CA GLU A 67 3.75 -10.92 8.67
C GLU A 67 4.55 -11.60 7.54
N ALA A 68 4.54 -11.04 6.33
CA ALA A 68 5.35 -11.49 5.20
C ALA A 68 6.83 -11.09 5.29
N GLY A 69 7.25 -10.37 6.34
CA GLY A 69 8.64 -9.94 6.55
C GLY A 69 9.01 -8.62 5.88
N ALA A 70 8.04 -7.86 5.37
CA ALA A 70 8.32 -6.56 4.81
C ALA A 70 8.79 -5.56 5.88
N PRO A 71 9.89 -4.83 5.63
CA PRO A 71 10.33 -3.77 6.53
C PRO A 71 9.29 -2.65 6.59
N PRO A 72 9.17 -1.96 7.73
CA PRO A 72 8.25 -0.84 7.86
C PRO A 72 8.60 0.31 6.90
N MET A 73 7.68 1.28 6.77
CA MET A 73 8.02 2.53 6.10
C MET A 73 9.22 3.20 6.80
N ASP A 74 10.19 3.63 6.01
CA ASP A 74 11.33 4.38 6.53
C ASP A 74 10.83 5.65 7.22
N ALA A 75 11.27 5.88 8.46
CA ALA A 75 10.84 7.02 9.26
C ALA A 75 11.17 8.37 8.60
N SER A 76 12.23 8.42 7.78
CA SER A 76 12.58 9.61 6.99
C SER A 76 11.48 10.01 6.00
N MET A 77 10.63 9.07 5.60
CA MET A 77 9.50 9.29 4.69
C MET A 77 8.27 9.89 5.39
N PHE A 78 8.34 10.19 6.69
CA PHE A 78 7.23 10.80 7.44
C PHE A 78 6.68 12.07 6.76
N PHE A 79 7.55 12.91 6.21
CA PHE A 79 7.12 14.12 5.50
C PHE A 79 6.29 13.82 4.25
N ILE A 80 6.49 12.66 3.61
CA ILE A 80 5.65 12.26 2.48
C ILE A 80 4.24 11.92 2.95
N ALA A 81 4.06 11.32 4.13
CA ALA A 81 2.72 11.09 4.68
C ALA A 81 1.97 12.43 4.94
N LEU A 82 2.69 13.51 5.25
CA LEU A 82 2.12 14.85 5.40
C LEU A 82 1.85 15.56 4.07
N ALA A 83 2.79 15.45 3.13
CA ALA A 83 2.71 16.13 1.84
C ALA A 83 1.81 15.40 0.83
N GLY A 84 1.69 14.08 0.94
CA GLY A 84 0.96 13.21 0.02
C GLY A 84 -0.47 13.65 -0.26
N PRO A 85 -1.30 13.94 0.77
CA PRO A 85 -2.67 14.41 0.56
C PRO A 85 -2.71 15.74 -0.21
N THR A 86 -1.77 16.65 0.06
CA THR A 86 -1.68 17.95 -0.62
C THR A 86 -1.30 17.78 -2.08
N ILE A 87 -0.29 16.96 -2.37
CA ILE A 87 0.15 16.66 -3.75
C ILE A 87 -0.97 15.99 -4.53
N LEU A 88 -1.66 15.01 -3.94
CA LEU A 88 -2.76 14.32 -4.60
C LEU A 88 -3.92 15.26 -4.98
N THR A 89 -4.18 16.26 -4.15
CA THR A 89 -5.34 17.16 -4.31
C THR A 89 -5.02 18.43 -5.11
N HIS A 90 -3.78 18.89 -5.10
CA HIS A 90 -3.38 20.17 -5.70
C HIS A 90 -2.20 20.08 -6.68
N GLY A 91 -1.55 18.92 -6.79
CA GLY A 91 -0.48 18.68 -7.77
C GLY A 91 -1.06 18.57 -9.17
N SER A 92 -0.38 19.22 -10.13
CA SER A 92 -0.74 19.28 -11.55
C SER A 92 0.43 18.87 -12.42
#